data_AF-A0A672H9M2-F1
#
_entry.id   AF-A0A672H9M2-F1
#
_cell.length_a   1.000
_cell.length_b   1.000
_cell.length_c   1.000
_cell.angle_alpha   90.00
_cell.angle_beta   90.00
_cell.angle_gamma   90.00
#
_symmetry.space_group_name_H-M   'P 1'
#
loop_
_entity.id
_entity.type
_entity.pdbx_description
1 polymer ?
#
loop_
_entity_poly.entity_id
_entity_poly.type
_entity_poly.pdbx_seq_one_letter_code
_entity_poly.pdbx_strand_id
1 'polypeptide(L)'
;IPETCDFTHTDSVNVRVTTMDAELEFAVQPSTTGKQLFDQVVKTIGLREIWYFGLQYMDTKGYTTWLRLDKKVSSQDVKKDNPLQFKFRAKFFPEDVSEELIQEITQKLFFLQVKEGILSDEVYCPPETAVLLASYAVQSKYGDYSKEIHRPGYLASERLLTQRVLEQHKLSKEQWEERIQVWHEEHNGMMKEDAMLEYLKIAQDLEMYGLNYFDIKNKKGTDLWLGVDALGLNIYERDDKLTPKIGFPWSEIRNISFNDKKFIIKPIDKKSPDFVFYAPRLRINKRILQLCMGNHELYMRRRKPDTIEVQQMRAQAKEEKQQRAQLDNEKKRREAIEREKEQIELERQQLMLRLYQFEEKTRKAEKDLLEQQQRAMALEQERWRAEEEAKRLERERQEALMEKEALARHAESQQKGQEELAAELAAQSAKISLLEESRKRKEEEANAWQLKACEAKEDLRKTREELQMAIRQDTPPPPPPPPPMYDHLDDNSDSEENNSTHSAELPMDGINDHRKEEDRQTEAMKNERVQKQLEALTSELAHARDESKRNELDFLHANNVLQGRDKYKTLKQIRQGNTKQRIDEFEAL
;
A
#
# COMPACT_ATOMS: atom_id res chain seq x y z
N ILE A 1 -21.71 -21.89 -70.21
CA ILE A 1 -20.49 -21.58 -69.43
C ILE A 1 -20.49 -20.07 -69.19
N PRO A 2 -20.59 -19.63 -67.93
CA PRO A 2 -19.88 -18.47 -67.42
C PRO A 2 -18.72 -18.93 -66.52
N GLU A 3 -17.74 -18.07 -66.28
CA GLU A 3 -16.50 -18.41 -65.59
C GLU A 3 -16.65 -18.50 -64.06
N THR A 4 -15.91 -19.43 -63.45
CA THR A 4 -15.68 -19.46 -62.01
C THR A 4 -14.55 -18.50 -61.66
N CYS A 5 -14.86 -17.36 -61.07
CA CYS A 5 -13.85 -16.48 -60.50
C CYS A 5 -13.22 -17.15 -59.27
N ASP A 6 -11.98 -17.61 -59.38
CA ASP A 6 -11.18 -18.02 -58.22
C ASP A 6 -10.94 -16.81 -57.31
N PHE A 7 -11.67 -16.79 -56.18
CA PHE A 7 -11.33 -15.91 -55.06
C PHE A 7 -10.03 -16.41 -54.43
N THR A 8 -8.91 -15.82 -54.83
CA THR A 8 -7.61 -16.07 -54.21
C THR A 8 -7.69 -15.76 -52.72
N HIS A 9 -7.70 -16.80 -51.89
CA HIS A 9 -7.48 -16.67 -50.45
C HIS A 9 -6.10 -16.04 -50.28
N THR A 10 -6.05 -14.77 -49.86
CA THR A 10 -4.80 -14.12 -49.48
C THR A 10 -4.40 -14.68 -48.12
N ASP A 11 -3.52 -15.70 -48.13
CA ASP A 11 -3.01 -16.36 -46.93
C ASP A 11 -2.65 -15.32 -45.85
N SER A 12 -3.39 -15.36 -44.75
CA SER A 12 -3.21 -14.44 -43.65
C SER A 12 -2.01 -14.87 -42.80
N VAL A 13 -1.23 -13.89 -42.35
CA VAL A 13 -0.01 -14.12 -41.59
C VAL A 13 -0.34 -13.96 -40.11
N ASN A 14 -0.31 -15.05 -39.37
CA ASN A 14 -0.52 -14.98 -37.91
C ASN A 14 0.67 -14.30 -37.24
N VAL A 15 0.40 -13.38 -36.33
CA VAL A 15 1.39 -12.60 -35.59
C VAL A 15 1.09 -12.68 -34.10
N ARG A 16 2.12 -12.92 -33.29
CA ARG A 16 2.10 -12.77 -31.84
C ARG A 16 2.96 -11.59 -31.43
N VAL A 17 2.42 -10.72 -30.59
CA VAL A 17 3.13 -9.60 -29.98
C VAL A 17 3.08 -9.72 -28.46
N THR A 18 4.22 -10.00 -27.84
CA THR A 18 4.36 -10.08 -26.38
C THR A 18 4.80 -8.70 -25.84
N THR A 19 4.02 -8.09 -24.94
CA THR A 19 4.39 -6.86 -24.22
C THR A 19 5.27 -7.23 -23.01
N MET A 20 5.20 -6.47 -21.90
CA MET A 20 5.74 -6.91 -20.60
C MET A 20 4.72 -7.70 -19.76
N ASP A 21 3.44 -7.63 -20.12
CA ASP A 21 2.30 -7.99 -19.25
C ASP A 21 1.15 -8.71 -19.98
N ALA A 22 1.20 -8.81 -21.31
CA ALA A 22 0.19 -9.45 -22.16
C ALA A 22 0.81 -10.10 -23.41
N GLU A 23 0.09 -11.04 -24.01
CA GLU A 23 0.34 -11.51 -25.37
C GLU A 23 -0.86 -11.16 -26.25
N LEU A 24 -0.61 -10.58 -27.41
CA LEU A 24 -1.62 -10.26 -28.42
C LEU A 24 -1.42 -11.15 -29.64
N GLU A 25 -2.43 -11.92 -30.02
CA GLU A 25 -2.43 -12.69 -31.27
C GLU A 25 -3.46 -12.16 -32.25
N PHE A 26 -3.07 -11.97 -33.51
CA PHE A 26 -3.96 -11.57 -34.59
C PHE A 26 -3.36 -11.91 -35.96
N ALA A 27 -4.24 -12.05 -36.95
CA ALA A 27 -3.85 -12.30 -38.34
C ALA A 27 -3.70 -10.96 -39.10
N VAL A 28 -2.57 -10.77 -39.79
CA VAL A 28 -2.31 -9.60 -40.66
C VAL A 28 -2.27 -10.02 -42.12
N GLN A 29 -2.39 -9.05 -43.04
CA GLN A 29 -2.25 -9.33 -44.46
C GLN A 29 -0.75 -9.36 -44.85
N PRO A 30 -0.34 -10.12 -45.89
CA PRO A 30 1.02 -10.06 -46.43
C PRO A 30 1.47 -8.66 -46.92
N SER A 31 0.50 -7.77 -47.14
CA SER A 31 0.66 -6.34 -47.48
C SER A 31 0.99 -5.44 -46.30
N THR A 32 0.68 -5.85 -45.06
CA THR A 32 0.70 -5.02 -43.85
C THR A 32 2.08 -4.40 -43.57
N THR A 33 2.11 -3.10 -43.29
CA THR A 33 3.32 -2.36 -42.92
C THR A 33 3.66 -2.49 -41.44
N GLY A 34 4.92 -2.25 -41.09
CA GLY A 34 5.35 -2.19 -39.70
C GLY A 34 4.61 -1.11 -38.91
N LYS A 35 4.25 0.03 -39.55
CA LYS A 35 3.39 1.04 -38.92
C LYS A 35 2.00 0.48 -38.62
N GLN A 36 1.35 -0.19 -39.57
CA GLN A 36 0.01 -0.77 -39.34
C GLN A 36 0.02 -1.81 -38.22
N LEU A 37 1.02 -2.70 -38.19
CA LEU A 37 1.20 -3.67 -37.10
C LEU A 37 1.41 -2.98 -35.74
N PHE A 38 2.26 -1.95 -35.70
CA PHE A 38 2.54 -1.18 -34.49
C PHE A 38 1.32 -0.37 -34.01
N ASP A 39 0.64 0.33 -34.92
CA ASP A 39 -0.58 1.11 -34.67
C ASP A 39 -1.70 0.23 -34.09
N GLN A 40 -1.80 -1.02 -34.54
CA GLN A 40 -2.76 -1.99 -34.01
C GLN A 40 -2.42 -2.35 -32.56
N VAL A 41 -1.16 -2.70 -32.27
CA VAL A 41 -0.71 -3.05 -30.91
C VAL A 41 -0.97 -1.92 -29.92
N VAL A 42 -0.52 -0.69 -30.23
CA VAL A 42 -0.64 0.44 -29.28
C VAL A 42 -2.09 0.84 -29.03
N LYS A 43 -2.97 0.74 -30.04
CA LYS A 43 -4.42 0.94 -29.86
C LYS A 43 -5.06 -0.15 -28.99
N THR A 44 -4.67 -1.40 -29.14
CA THR A 44 -5.19 -2.51 -28.31
C THR A 44 -4.83 -2.36 -26.83
N ILE A 45 -3.69 -1.74 -26.50
CA ILE A 45 -3.25 -1.51 -25.11
C ILE A 45 -3.53 -0.08 -24.58
N GLY A 46 -4.18 0.79 -25.37
CA GLY A 46 -4.49 2.18 -24.97
C GLY A 46 -3.30 3.14 -24.88
N LEU A 47 -2.16 2.80 -25.49
CA LEU A 47 -0.92 3.58 -25.38
C LEU A 47 -0.82 4.65 -26.48
N ARG A 48 -0.62 5.90 -26.05
CA ARG A 48 -0.46 7.11 -26.89
C ARG A 48 0.97 7.61 -26.93
N GLU A 49 1.79 7.32 -25.91
CA GLU A 49 3.21 7.69 -25.80
C GLU A 49 4.13 6.82 -26.69
N ILE A 50 3.73 6.67 -27.94
CA ILE A 50 4.28 5.70 -28.90
C ILE A 50 5.77 5.90 -29.21
N TRP A 51 6.28 7.11 -28.99
CA TRP A 51 7.62 7.53 -29.38
C TRP A 51 8.75 6.83 -28.61
N TYR A 52 8.47 6.24 -27.43
CA TYR A 52 9.45 5.42 -26.71
C TYR A 52 9.58 4.00 -27.29
N PHE A 53 8.55 3.47 -27.95
CA PHE A 53 8.39 2.02 -28.15
C PHE A 53 8.75 1.54 -29.56
N GLY A 54 8.93 0.22 -29.67
CA GLY A 54 9.07 -0.47 -30.95
C GLY A 54 8.75 -1.96 -30.83
N LEU A 55 8.72 -2.62 -31.98
CA LEU A 55 8.60 -4.07 -32.08
C LEU A 55 9.97 -4.67 -32.38
N GLN A 56 10.49 -5.51 -31.49
CA GLN A 56 11.66 -6.34 -31.75
C GLN A 56 11.23 -7.68 -32.35
N TYR A 57 12.04 -8.25 -33.24
CA TYR A 57 11.91 -9.62 -33.75
C TYR A 57 13.28 -10.27 -33.89
N MET A 58 13.32 -11.60 -33.99
CA MET A 58 14.52 -12.34 -34.39
C MET A 58 14.52 -12.49 -35.92
N ASP A 59 15.61 -12.11 -36.58
CA ASP A 59 15.74 -12.32 -38.02
C ASP A 59 16.06 -13.78 -38.38
N THR A 60 15.98 -14.12 -39.66
CA THR A 60 16.37 -15.42 -40.23
C THR A 60 17.83 -15.86 -39.97
N LYS A 61 18.66 -14.99 -39.35
CA LYS A 61 20.07 -15.23 -39.01
C LYS A 61 20.29 -15.23 -37.49
N GLY A 62 19.23 -15.22 -36.68
CA GLY A 62 19.27 -15.27 -35.22
C GLY A 62 19.50 -13.94 -34.49
N TYR A 63 19.50 -12.80 -35.19
CA TYR A 63 19.79 -11.50 -34.61
C TYR A 63 18.52 -10.71 -34.24
N THR A 64 18.43 -10.27 -32.98
CA THR A 64 17.40 -9.33 -32.53
C THR A 64 17.47 -8.02 -33.31
N THR A 65 16.32 -7.59 -33.85
CA THR A 65 16.21 -6.46 -34.77
C THR A 65 14.91 -5.68 -34.50
N TRP A 66 14.94 -4.35 -34.61
CA TRP A 66 13.75 -3.52 -34.56
C TRP A 66 13.03 -3.51 -35.91
N LEU A 67 11.70 -3.68 -35.87
CA LEU A 67 10.82 -3.54 -37.03
C LEU A 67 10.83 -2.11 -37.54
N ARG A 68 10.95 -1.96 -38.86
CA ARG A 68 10.85 -0.68 -39.55
C ARG A 68 9.40 -0.40 -39.90
N LEU A 69 8.91 0.79 -39.54
CA LEU A 69 7.52 1.16 -39.72
C LEU A 69 7.18 1.48 -41.19
N ASP A 70 8.17 1.95 -41.97
CA ASP A 70 8.07 2.31 -43.40
C ASP A 70 7.94 1.10 -44.35
N LYS A 71 8.13 -0.12 -43.87
CA LYS A 71 8.22 -1.33 -44.72
C LYS A 71 7.17 -2.38 -44.36
N LYS A 72 6.87 -3.26 -45.31
CA LYS A 72 6.02 -4.43 -45.06
C LYS A 72 6.66 -5.33 -43.99
N VAL A 73 5.83 -5.97 -43.15
CA VAL A 73 6.34 -6.93 -42.15
C VAL A 73 6.97 -8.14 -42.84
N SER A 74 6.33 -8.61 -43.91
CA SER A 74 6.78 -9.71 -44.78
C SER A 74 8.11 -9.45 -45.50
N SER A 75 8.55 -8.20 -45.65
CA SER A 75 9.76 -7.81 -46.39
C SER A 75 10.95 -7.44 -45.49
N GLN A 76 11.03 -7.99 -44.27
CA GLN A 76 12.01 -7.62 -43.25
C GLN A 76 12.76 -8.82 -42.63
N ASP A 77 12.94 -9.91 -43.38
CA ASP A 77 13.74 -11.09 -42.98
C ASP A 77 13.39 -11.68 -41.60
N VAL A 78 12.14 -11.52 -41.15
CA VAL A 78 11.62 -12.07 -39.89
C VAL A 78 11.73 -13.60 -39.90
N LYS A 79 12.15 -14.21 -38.78
CA LYS A 79 12.19 -15.66 -38.62
C LYS A 79 10.79 -16.25 -38.87
N LYS A 80 10.72 -17.24 -39.76
CA LYS A 80 9.47 -17.81 -40.30
C LYS A 80 8.80 -18.80 -39.34
N ASP A 81 8.52 -18.33 -38.12
CA ASP A 81 7.70 -19.04 -37.14
C ASP A 81 6.21 -18.81 -37.44
N ASN A 82 5.33 -19.69 -36.94
CA ASN A 82 3.87 -19.52 -37.01
C ASN A 82 3.29 -19.65 -35.59
N PRO A 83 2.77 -18.56 -34.99
CA PRO A 83 2.76 -17.18 -35.49
C PRO A 83 4.15 -16.54 -35.52
N LEU A 84 4.31 -15.48 -36.32
CA LEU A 84 5.51 -14.63 -36.31
C LEU A 84 5.66 -13.95 -34.95
N GLN A 85 6.87 -14.02 -34.38
CA GLN A 85 7.15 -13.59 -33.00
C GLN A 85 7.71 -12.16 -32.93
N PHE A 86 7.02 -11.27 -32.22
CA PHE A 86 7.49 -9.93 -31.90
C PHE A 86 7.42 -9.65 -30.39
N LYS A 87 8.37 -8.87 -29.88
CA LYS A 87 8.31 -8.29 -28.53
C LYS A 87 8.06 -6.79 -28.64
N PHE A 88 7.00 -6.29 -28.02
CA PHE A 88 6.80 -4.86 -27.80
C PHE A 88 7.65 -4.43 -26.60
N ARG A 89 8.56 -3.46 -26.82
CA ARG A 89 9.56 -3.01 -25.85
C ARG A 89 9.86 -1.52 -26.04
N ALA A 90 10.21 -0.83 -24.96
CA ALA A 90 10.81 0.49 -25.02
C ALA A 90 12.17 0.40 -25.74
N LYS A 91 12.33 1.24 -26.76
CA LYS A 91 13.53 1.41 -27.59
C LYS A 91 14.33 2.63 -27.17
N PHE A 92 13.62 3.67 -26.75
CA PHE A 92 14.16 4.93 -26.25
C PHE A 92 13.64 5.14 -24.83
N PHE A 93 14.44 5.83 -24.01
CA PHE A 93 14.13 6.12 -22.61
C PHE A 93 13.84 7.61 -22.44
N PRO A 94 13.06 8.00 -21.40
CA PRO A 94 12.97 9.39 -21.00
C PRO A 94 14.35 9.93 -20.58
N GLU A 95 14.52 11.25 -20.59
CA GLU A 95 15.56 11.90 -19.81
C GLU A 95 15.19 11.82 -18.33
N ASP A 96 14.00 12.27 -17.90
CA ASP A 96 13.52 12.10 -16.51
C ASP A 96 12.13 11.45 -16.41
N VAL A 97 12.04 10.28 -15.75
CA VAL A 97 10.82 9.46 -15.69
C VAL A 97 9.63 10.17 -15.03
N SER A 98 9.86 11.07 -14.06
CA SER A 98 8.78 11.77 -13.36
C SER A 98 8.14 12.88 -14.19
N GLU A 99 8.89 13.46 -15.12
CA GLU A 99 8.44 14.56 -15.98
C GLU A 99 7.89 14.06 -17.33
N GLU A 100 8.33 12.88 -17.79
CA GLU A 100 8.10 12.41 -19.17
C GLU A 100 7.13 11.23 -19.34
N LEU A 101 6.83 10.45 -18.30
CA LEU A 101 5.96 9.28 -18.42
C LEU A 101 4.55 9.61 -17.94
N ILE A 102 3.63 9.85 -18.88
CA ILE A 102 2.32 10.45 -18.60
C ILE A 102 1.26 9.39 -18.27
N GLN A 103 1.17 8.30 -19.02
CA GLN A 103 0.12 7.29 -18.84
C GLN A 103 0.56 6.15 -17.91
N GLU A 104 -0.38 5.66 -17.08
CA GLU A 104 -0.15 4.48 -16.22
C GLU A 104 0.35 3.26 -17.01
N ILE A 105 -0.18 3.00 -18.21
CA ILE A 105 0.27 1.88 -19.07
C ILE A 105 1.74 2.04 -19.50
N THR A 106 2.17 3.27 -19.81
CA THR A 106 3.57 3.55 -20.18
C THR A 106 4.49 3.36 -18.98
N GLN A 107 4.13 3.92 -17.82
CA GLN A 107 4.86 3.75 -16.57
C GLN A 107 5.00 2.26 -16.21
N LYS A 108 3.91 1.49 -16.29
CA LYS A 108 3.88 0.04 -16.06
C LYS A 108 4.81 -0.73 -17.00
N LEU A 109 4.77 -0.44 -18.30
CA LEU A 109 5.63 -1.12 -19.28
C LEU A 109 7.11 -0.78 -19.08
N PHE A 110 7.44 0.48 -18.76
CA PHE A 110 8.81 0.87 -18.39
C PHE A 110 9.27 0.18 -17.11
N PHE A 111 8.46 0.23 -16.04
CA PHE A 111 8.75 -0.43 -14.75
C PHE A 111 9.05 -1.92 -14.95
N LEU A 112 8.19 -2.64 -15.66
CA LEU A 112 8.39 -4.07 -15.90
C LEU A 112 9.63 -4.35 -16.75
N GLN A 113 9.91 -3.54 -17.79
CA GLN A 113 11.10 -3.74 -18.64
C GLN A 113 12.41 -3.43 -17.89
N VAL A 114 12.44 -2.35 -17.11
CA VAL A 114 13.61 -1.98 -16.29
C VAL A 114 13.83 -3.04 -15.20
N LYS A 115 12.75 -3.56 -14.60
CA LYS A 115 12.81 -4.68 -13.66
C LYS A 115 13.27 -5.99 -14.33
N GLU A 116 12.90 -6.28 -15.59
CA GLU A 116 13.45 -7.41 -16.37
C GLU A 116 14.97 -7.24 -16.57
N GLY A 117 15.43 -6.04 -16.94
CA GLY A 117 16.86 -5.72 -17.15
C GLY A 117 17.72 -5.76 -15.88
N ILE A 118 17.20 -5.27 -14.74
CA ILE A 118 17.89 -5.36 -13.45
C ILE A 118 17.92 -6.82 -12.95
N LEU A 119 16.79 -7.53 -12.95
CA LEU A 119 16.72 -8.91 -12.44
C LEU A 119 17.57 -9.90 -13.24
N SER A 120 17.93 -9.57 -14.49
CA SER A 120 18.80 -10.36 -15.37
C SER A 120 20.28 -9.96 -15.33
N ASP A 121 20.67 -8.98 -14.50
CA ASP A 121 22.00 -8.33 -14.50
C ASP A 121 22.41 -7.74 -15.88
N GLU A 122 21.44 -7.39 -16.76
CA GLU A 122 21.72 -6.55 -17.96
C GLU A 122 22.01 -5.10 -17.54
N VAL A 123 21.32 -4.62 -16.50
CA VAL A 123 21.59 -3.34 -15.83
C VAL A 123 22.20 -3.65 -14.46
N TYR A 124 23.44 -3.20 -14.23
CA TYR A 124 24.07 -3.27 -12.92
C TYR A 124 23.24 -2.52 -11.87
N CYS A 125 23.07 -3.13 -10.70
CA CYS A 125 22.41 -2.53 -9.55
C CYS A 125 23.14 -2.99 -8.26
N PRO A 126 23.57 -2.07 -7.38
CA PRO A 126 24.23 -2.44 -6.13
C PRO A 126 23.23 -3.07 -5.14
N PRO A 127 23.69 -3.90 -4.18
CA PRO A 127 22.81 -4.70 -3.32
C PRO A 127 21.77 -3.88 -2.54
N GLU A 128 22.20 -2.79 -1.90
CA GLU A 128 21.38 -1.84 -1.17
C GLU A 128 20.22 -1.28 -2.03
N THR A 129 20.52 -0.78 -3.22
CA THR A 129 19.50 -0.31 -4.17
C THR A 129 18.61 -1.46 -4.67
N ALA A 130 19.17 -2.67 -4.86
CA ALA A 130 18.39 -3.82 -5.31
C ALA A 130 17.33 -4.27 -4.28
N VAL A 131 17.63 -4.19 -2.97
CA VAL A 131 16.63 -4.47 -1.91
C VAL A 131 15.57 -3.37 -1.83
N LEU A 132 15.96 -2.10 -1.93
CA LEU A 132 15.00 -1.00 -1.93
C LEU A 132 14.04 -1.10 -3.14
N LEU A 133 14.59 -1.32 -4.34
CA LEU A 133 13.82 -1.58 -5.56
C LEU A 133 12.94 -2.83 -5.43
N ALA A 134 13.40 -3.90 -4.79
CA ALA A 134 12.58 -5.08 -4.51
C ALA A 134 11.35 -4.73 -3.65
N SER A 135 11.49 -3.90 -2.61
CA SER A 135 10.36 -3.49 -1.76
C SER A 135 9.29 -2.67 -2.52
N TYR A 136 9.72 -1.74 -3.38
CA TYR A 136 8.80 -1.03 -4.30
C TYR A 136 8.12 -1.97 -5.29
N ALA A 137 8.85 -2.97 -5.82
CA ALA A 137 8.26 -3.98 -6.70
C ALA A 137 7.20 -4.83 -5.98
N VAL A 138 7.40 -5.15 -4.69
CA VAL A 138 6.38 -5.83 -3.86
C VAL A 138 5.17 -4.92 -3.64
N GLN A 139 5.35 -3.65 -3.23
CA GLN A 139 4.23 -2.68 -3.08
C GLN A 139 3.43 -2.53 -4.38
N SER A 140 4.10 -2.44 -5.54
CA SER A 140 3.43 -2.32 -6.85
C SER A 140 2.55 -3.54 -7.21
N LYS A 141 2.89 -4.73 -6.70
CA LYS A 141 2.19 -5.98 -6.98
C LYS A 141 1.10 -6.25 -5.95
N TYR A 142 1.45 -6.27 -4.67
CA TYR A 142 0.56 -6.64 -3.57
C TYR A 142 -0.25 -5.45 -3.07
N GLY A 143 0.39 -4.29 -2.91
CA GLY A 143 -0.13 -3.15 -2.16
C GLY A 143 0.06 -3.36 -0.65
N ASP A 144 -0.38 -2.38 0.14
CA ASP A 144 -0.13 -2.23 1.57
C ASP A 144 0.01 -3.55 2.35
N TYR A 145 1.11 -3.66 3.09
CA TYR A 145 1.43 -4.78 3.93
C TYR A 145 0.47 -4.90 5.12
N SER A 146 -0.51 -5.82 5.00
CA SER A 146 -1.24 -6.38 6.14
C SER A 146 -0.60 -7.68 6.63
N LYS A 147 -0.25 -7.73 7.92
CA LYS A 147 0.28 -8.90 8.64
C LYS A 147 -0.68 -10.10 8.70
N GLU A 148 -1.98 -9.88 8.51
CA GLU A 148 -2.99 -10.94 8.50
C GLU A 148 -3.02 -11.72 7.17
N ILE A 149 -2.74 -10.99 6.08
CA ILE A 149 -2.74 -11.47 4.70
C ILE A 149 -1.35 -11.99 4.32
N HIS A 150 -0.31 -11.17 4.54
CA HIS A 150 1.07 -11.44 4.14
C HIS A 150 1.83 -12.22 5.22
N ARG A 151 1.54 -13.51 5.28
CA ARG A 151 2.21 -14.45 6.20
C ARG A 151 3.64 -14.77 5.72
N PRO A 152 4.58 -15.19 6.60
CA PRO A 152 5.93 -15.58 6.19
C PRO A 152 5.93 -16.57 5.02
N GLY A 153 6.80 -16.35 4.04
CA GLY A 153 6.84 -17.11 2.77
C GLY A 153 5.95 -16.55 1.66
N TYR A 154 5.22 -15.44 1.84
CA TYR A 154 4.41 -14.83 0.78
C TYR A 154 5.21 -14.31 -0.43
N LEU A 155 6.53 -14.17 -0.30
CA LEU A 155 7.45 -13.75 -1.35
C LEU A 155 8.26 -14.92 -1.96
N ALA A 156 8.11 -16.15 -1.46
CA ALA A 156 8.93 -17.31 -1.86
C ALA A 156 8.78 -17.72 -3.34
N SER A 157 7.71 -17.28 -4.03
CA SER A 157 7.52 -17.44 -5.48
C SER A 157 8.16 -16.34 -6.34
N GLU A 158 8.63 -15.25 -5.73
CA GLU A 158 9.00 -14.02 -6.43
C GLU A 158 10.51 -13.96 -6.73
N ARG A 159 10.87 -13.62 -7.97
CA ARG A 159 12.23 -13.23 -8.33
C ARG A 159 12.42 -11.74 -8.04
N LEU A 160 12.89 -11.42 -6.84
CA LEU A 160 13.03 -10.05 -6.34
C LEU A 160 14.47 -9.49 -6.41
N LEU A 161 15.47 -10.35 -6.32
CA LEU A 161 16.90 -9.99 -6.35
C LEU A 161 17.64 -10.78 -7.45
N THR A 162 18.81 -10.29 -7.84
CA THR A 162 19.67 -10.99 -8.82
C THR A 162 20.50 -12.08 -8.14
N GLN A 163 20.98 -13.06 -8.91
CA GLN A 163 21.80 -14.15 -8.37
C GLN A 163 23.10 -13.61 -7.75
N ARG A 164 23.71 -12.58 -8.36
CA ARG A 164 24.88 -11.86 -7.82
C ARG A 164 24.61 -11.24 -6.45
N VAL A 165 23.45 -10.62 -6.24
CA VAL A 165 23.09 -10.00 -4.94
C VAL A 165 22.84 -11.07 -3.88
N LEU A 166 22.11 -12.13 -4.24
CA LEU A 166 21.81 -13.25 -3.35
C LEU A 166 23.06 -14.02 -2.92
N GLU A 167 23.97 -14.33 -3.85
CA GLU A 167 25.15 -15.14 -3.56
C GLU A 167 26.24 -14.38 -2.77
N GLN A 168 26.37 -13.07 -2.97
CA GLN A 168 27.42 -12.27 -2.31
C GLN A 168 27.12 -11.91 -0.84
N HIS A 169 25.99 -12.35 -0.27
CA HIS A 169 25.69 -12.18 1.16
C HIS A 169 25.39 -13.54 1.82
N LYS A 170 25.74 -13.68 3.09
CA LYS A 170 25.55 -14.89 3.91
C LYS A 170 24.15 -14.91 4.54
N LEU A 171 23.13 -14.76 3.70
CA LEU A 171 21.71 -14.72 4.07
C LEU A 171 20.94 -15.87 3.42
N SER A 172 20.01 -16.48 4.16
CA SER A 172 19.05 -17.43 3.62
C SER A 172 17.95 -16.72 2.80
N LYS A 173 17.10 -17.47 2.09
CA LYS A 173 15.98 -16.87 1.33
C LYS A 173 14.99 -16.19 2.26
N GLU A 174 14.67 -16.84 3.36
CA GLU A 174 13.77 -16.36 4.42
C GLU A 174 14.31 -15.04 4.98
N GLN A 175 15.62 -14.95 5.24
CA GLN A 175 16.27 -13.72 5.70
C GLN A 175 16.31 -12.59 4.67
N TRP A 176 16.19 -12.89 3.37
CA TRP A 176 15.97 -11.88 2.33
C TRP A 176 14.50 -11.45 2.25
N GLU A 177 13.55 -12.39 2.38
CA GLU A 177 12.11 -12.09 2.42
C GLU A 177 11.75 -11.22 3.63
N GLU A 178 12.30 -11.49 4.82
CA GLU A 178 12.15 -10.67 6.03
C GLU A 178 12.60 -9.21 5.79
N ARG A 179 13.76 -9.02 5.16
CA ARG A 179 14.30 -7.69 4.83
C ARG A 179 13.41 -6.93 3.86
N ILE A 180 12.99 -7.58 2.78
CA ILE A 180 12.11 -6.98 1.79
C ILE A 180 10.71 -6.70 2.39
N GLN A 181 10.24 -7.52 3.36
CA GLN A 181 9.00 -7.27 4.10
C GLN A 181 9.07 -6.02 4.95
N VAL A 182 10.16 -5.79 5.70
CA VAL A 182 10.33 -4.58 6.53
C VAL A 182 10.29 -3.33 5.65
N TRP A 183 10.99 -3.34 4.51
CA TRP A 183 10.94 -2.23 3.56
C TRP A 183 9.63 -2.12 2.77
N HIS A 184 8.83 -3.19 2.66
CA HIS A 184 7.49 -3.16 2.10
C HIS A 184 6.48 -2.51 3.07
N GLU A 185 6.61 -2.77 4.38
CA GLU A 185 5.77 -2.17 5.44
C GLU A 185 5.96 -0.64 5.53
N GLU A 186 7.17 -0.15 5.25
CA GLU A 186 7.47 1.28 5.09
C GLU A 186 6.70 1.96 3.93
N HIS A 187 6.23 1.22 2.91
CA HIS A 187 5.51 1.81 1.77
C HIS A 187 3.98 1.87 1.97
N ASN A 188 3.47 1.49 3.14
CA ASN A 188 2.05 1.50 3.46
C ASN A 188 1.39 2.87 3.18
N GLY A 189 0.30 2.85 2.41
CA GLY A 189 -0.44 4.00 1.92
C GLY A 189 -0.07 4.44 0.50
N MET A 190 1.02 3.93 -0.08
CA MET A 190 1.47 4.26 -1.43
C MET A 190 0.66 3.52 -2.50
N MET A 191 0.12 4.25 -3.49
CA MET A 191 -0.57 3.61 -4.62
C MET A 191 0.39 2.76 -5.46
N LYS A 192 -0.13 1.71 -6.11
CA LYS A 192 0.69 0.74 -6.86
C LYS A 192 1.44 1.40 -8.02
N GLU A 193 0.82 2.41 -8.61
CA GLU A 193 1.32 3.22 -9.71
C GLU A 193 2.43 4.17 -9.24
N ASP A 194 2.26 4.80 -8.08
CA ASP A 194 3.33 5.58 -7.45
C ASP A 194 4.53 4.69 -7.10
N ALA A 195 4.31 3.47 -6.58
CA ALA A 195 5.38 2.51 -6.33
C ALA A 195 6.15 2.09 -7.60
N MET A 196 5.46 1.98 -8.76
CA MET A 196 6.13 1.78 -10.05
C MET A 196 6.95 3.00 -10.49
N LEU A 197 6.48 4.22 -10.19
CA LEU A 197 7.19 5.45 -10.52
C LEU A 197 8.40 5.72 -9.62
N GLU A 198 8.28 5.50 -8.29
CA GLU A 198 9.41 5.60 -7.36
C GLU A 198 10.50 4.56 -7.68
N TYR A 199 10.11 3.31 -8.04
CA TYR A 199 11.04 2.32 -8.58
C TYR A 199 11.82 2.87 -9.79
N LEU A 200 11.12 3.51 -10.73
CA LEU A 200 11.74 4.08 -11.93
C LEU A 200 12.64 5.29 -11.62
N LYS A 201 12.27 6.16 -10.67
CA LYS A 201 13.09 7.31 -10.24
C LYS A 201 14.43 6.88 -9.64
N ILE A 202 14.43 5.80 -8.86
CA ILE A 202 15.66 5.23 -8.29
C ILE A 202 16.45 4.49 -9.37
N ALA A 203 15.77 3.72 -10.23
CA ALA A 203 16.42 2.93 -11.27
C ALA A 203 17.06 3.78 -12.40
N GLN A 204 16.54 4.98 -12.71
CA GLN A 204 17.10 5.84 -13.77
C GLN A 204 18.52 6.36 -13.45
N ASP A 205 18.87 6.42 -12.18
CA ASP A 205 20.16 6.90 -11.68
C ASP A 205 21.27 5.85 -11.76
N LEU A 206 20.94 4.57 -11.95
CA LEU A 206 21.91 3.48 -12.14
C LEU A 206 22.77 3.77 -13.38
N GLU A 207 24.08 3.55 -13.28
CA GLU A 207 25.04 3.98 -14.30
C GLU A 207 24.74 3.38 -15.67
N MET A 208 24.29 2.12 -15.72
CA MET A 208 23.94 1.38 -16.94
C MET A 208 22.51 1.64 -17.47
N TYR A 209 21.65 2.35 -16.73
CA TYR A 209 20.25 2.56 -17.15
C TYR A 209 20.16 3.38 -18.44
N GLY A 210 19.38 2.86 -19.41
CA GLY A 210 19.07 3.50 -20.69
C GLY A 210 20.15 3.38 -21.77
N LEU A 211 21.32 2.82 -21.44
CA LEU A 211 22.49 2.79 -22.33
C LEU A 211 22.47 1.61 -23.31
N ASN A 212 22.63 1.94 -24.59
CA ASN A 212 22.89 0.98 -25.65
C ASN A 212 24.39 0.91 -25.94
N TYR A 213 25.07 -0.14 -25.45
CA TYR A 213 26.51 -0.35 -25.65
C TYR A 213 26.84 -0.98 -27.02
N PHE A 214 27.92 -0.50 -27.66
CA PHE A 214 28.43 -1.04 -28.92
C PHE A 214 29.97 -1.15 -28.91
N ASP A 215 30.51 -2.26 -29.39
CA ASP A 215 31.96 -2.42 -29.64
C ASP A 215 32.40 -1.46 -30.75
N ILE A 216 33.35 -0.58 -30.46
CA ILE A 216 33.96 0.36 -31.41
C ILE A 216 35.48 0.41 -31.28
N LYS A 217 36.15 0.98 -32.29
CA LYS A 217 37.57 1.32 -32.25
C LYS A 217 37.82 2.77 -32.65
N ASN A 218 38.80 3.43 -32.04
CA ASN A 218 39.34 4.73 -32.48
C ASN A 218 40.28 4.57 -33.71
N LYS A 219 40.97 5.63 -34.16
CA LYS A 219 41.86 5.53 -35.34
C LYS A 219 43.12 4.68 -35.11
N LYS A 220 43.58 4.55 -33.85
CA LYS A 220 44.70 3.65 -33.48
C LYS A 220 44.29 2.18 -33.45
N GLY A 221 43.00 1.91 -33.22
CA GLY A 221 42.47 0.57 -33.12
C GLY A 221 42.22 0.09 -31.68
N THR A 222 42.29 0.95 -30.66
CA THR A 222 41.94 0.62 -29.27
C THR A 222 40.50 0.13 -29.19
N ASP A 223 40.23 -1.00 -28.52
CA ASP A 223 38.88 -1.51 -28.28
C ASP A 223 38.19 -0.71 -27.17
N LEU A 224 37.07 -0.07 -27.49
CA LEU A 224 36.30 0.80 -26.60
C LEU A 224 34.80 0.45 -26.70
N TRP A 225 34.00 0.89 -25.74
CA TRP A 225 32.53 0.89 -25.89
C TRP A 225 32.01 2.29 -26.20
N LEU A 226 31.07 2.35 -27.15
CA LEU A 226 30.18 3.50 -27.33
C LEU A 226 28.87 3.20 -26.61
N GLY A 227 28.52 4.01 -25.62
CA GLY A 227 27.18 4.09 -25.06
C GLY A 227 26.34 5.14 -25.80
N VAL A 228 25.11 4.79 -26.16
CA VAL A 228 24.10 5.70 -26.72
C VAL A 228 22.89 5.72 -25.79
N ASP A 229 22.52 6.90 -25.28
CA ASP A 229 21.40 7.11 -24.37
C ASP A 229 20.56 8.36 -24.73
N ALA A 230 19.62 8.73 -23.87
CA ALA A 230 18.76 9.91 -24.04
C ALA A 230 19.48 11.25 -23.80
N LEU A 231 20.66 11.24 -23.15
CA LEU A 231 21.44 12.41 -22.72
C LEU A 231 22.62 12.71 -23.66
N GLY A 232 23.07 11.76 -24.48
CA GLY A 232 24.13 11.94 -25.47
C GLY A 232 24.82 10.65 -25.92
N LEU A 233 26.12 10.80 -26.19
CA LEU A 233 27.06 9.73 -26.51
C LEU A 233 28.17 9.71 -25.47
N ASN A 234 28.45 8.54 -24.90
CA ASN A 234 29.47 8.35 -23.88
C ASN A 234 30.48 7.27 -24.34
N ILE A 235 31.77 7.46 -24.07
CA ILE A 235 32.84 6.51 -24.40
C ILE A 235 33.38 5.88 -23.11
N TYR A 236 33.61 4.57 -23.16
CA TYR A 236 34.11 3.77 -22.05
C TYR A 236 35.34 2.96 -22.49
N GLU A 237 36.24 2.70 -21.54
CA GLU A 237 37.32 1.71 -21.69
C GLU A 237 36.74 0.28 -21.73
N ARG A 238 37.55 -0.72 -22.08
CA ARG A 238 37.01 -2.05 -22.44
C ARG A 238 36.42 -2.82 -21.26
N ASP A 239 37.03 -2.63 -20.10
CA ASP A 239 36.80 -3.22 -18.79
C ASP A 239 35.72 -2.48 -18.00
N ASP A 240 35.80 -1.15 -17.88
CA ASP A 240 34.83 -0.36 -17.10
C ASP A 240 33.61 0.08 -17.93
N LYS A 241 32.45 -0.57 -17.70
CA LYS A 241 31.15 -0.17 -18.28
C LYS A 241 30.33 0.81 -17.43
N LEU A 242 30.72 1.06 -16.18
CA LEU A 242 29.99 1.95 -15.28
C LEU A 242 30.48 3.40 -15.44
N THR A 243 31.80 3.60 -15.52
CA THR A 243 32.42 4.93 -15.61
C THR A 243 32.75 5.29 -17.06
N PRO A 244 31.94 6.12 -17.74
CA PRO A 244 32.37 6.72 -18.99
C PRO A 244 33.56 7.65 -18.74
N LYS A 245 34.41 7.84 -19.75
CA LYS A 245 35.62 8.68 -19.70
C LYS A 245 35.48 9.96 -20.52
N ILE A 246 34.68 9.93 -21.60
CA ILE A 246 34.48 11.06 -22.53
C ILE A 246 33.00 11.13 -22.90
N GLY A 247 32.39 12.32 -22.87
CA GLY A 247 30.98 12.53 -23.20
C GLY A 247 30.75 13.63 -24.24
N PHE A 248 29.76 13.41 -25.11
CA PHE A 248 29.25 14.38 -26.06
C PHE A 248 27.72 14.51 -25.89
N PRO A 249 27.19 15.62 -25.37
CA PRO A 249 25.74 15.84 -25.29
C PRO A 249 25.13 15.97 -26.70
N TRP A 250 23.84 15.67 -26.84
CA TRP A 250 23.15 15.83 -28.13
C TRP A 250 23.23 17.27 -28.67
N SER A 251 23.22 18.28 -27.80
CA SER A 251 23.42 19.71 -28.13
C SER A 251 24.78 20.08 -28.73
N GLU A 252 25.75 19.18 -28.80
CA GLU A 252 27.02 19.42 -29.51
C GLU A 252 27.04 18.82 -30.93
N ILE A 253 26.03 18.04 -31.33
CA ILE A 253 26.10 17.19 -32.52
C ILE A 253 25.24 17.75 -33.67
N ARG A 254 25.84 17.97 -34.84
CA ARG A 254 25.21 18.58 -36.02
C ARG A 254 24.64 17.57 -37.02
N ASN A 255 25.40 16.51 -37.27
CA ASN A 255 25.11 15.55 -38.33
C ASN A 255 25.79 14.21 -38.01
N ILE A 256 25.11 13.11 -38.33
CA ILE A 256 25.59 11.75 -38.07
C ILE A 256 25.51 10.94 -39.36
N SER A 257 26.61 10.28 -39.73
CA SER A 257 26.73 9.51 -40.96
C SER A 257 27.68 8.32 -40.79
N PHE A 258 27.67 7.38 -41.73
CA PHE A 258 28.66 6.31 -41.79
C PHE A 258 28.93 5.87 -43.22
N ASN A 259 30.10 5.28 -43.46
CA ASN A 259 30.45 4.59 -44.69
C ASN A 259 31.15 3.25 -44.36
N ASP A 260 30.56 2.14 -44.82
CA ASP A 260 30.86 0.77 -44.37
C ASP A 260 31.04 0.65 -42.84
N LYS A 261 32.28 0.47 -42.36
CA LYS A 261 32.66 0.37 -40.94
C LYS A 261 32.93 1.71 -40.28
N LYS A 262 33.31 2.75 -41.04
CA LYS A 262 33.66 4.09 -40.51
C LYS A 262 32.39 4.87 -40.17
N PHE A 263 32.23 5.25 -38.92
CA PHE A 263 31.19 6.17 -38.45
C PHE A 263 31.78 7.58 -38.34
N ILE A 264 30.99 8.61 -38.64
CA ILE A 264 31.40 10.01 -38.69
C ILE A 264 30.31 10.88 -38.05
N ILE A 265 30.67 11.57 -36.98
CA ILE A 265 29.81 12.50 -36.25
C ILE A 265 30.43 13.89 -36.38
N LYS A 266 29.64 14.84 -36.89
CA LYS A 266 30.09 16.21 -37.09
C LYS A 266 29.63 17.08 -35.92
N PRO A 267 30.53 17.81 -35.24
CA PRO A 267 30.14 18.72 -34.18
C PRO A 267 29.44 19.97 -34.72
N ILE A 268 28.76 20.69 -33.83
CA ILE A 268 28.17 22.00 -34.14
C ILE A 268 29.25 23.08 -34.25
N ASP A 269 30.29 23.03 -33.41
CA ASP A 269 31.48 23.86 -33.63
C ASP A 269 32.21 23.44 -34.91
N LYS A 270 32.14 24.31 -35.93
CA LYS A 270 32.81 24.12 -37.23
C LYS A 270 34.35 24.18 -37.16
N LYS A 271 34.94 24.56 -36.00
CA LYS A 271 36.39 24.54 -35.77
C LYS A 271 36.87 23.21 -35.17
N SER A 272 35.97 22.44 -34.56
CA SER A 272 36.27 21.12 -34.01
C SER A 272 36.29 20.07 -35.13
N PRO A 273 37.17 19.05 -35.05
CA PRO A 273 37.26 17.99 -36.05
C PRO A 273 36.01 17.08 -36.06
N ASP A 274 35.81 16.33 -37.15
CA ASP A 274 34.83 15.24 -37.17
C ASP A 274 35.24 14.15 -36.14
N PHE A 275 34.32 13.78 -35.24
CA PHE A 275 34.48 12.62 -34.35
C PHE A 275 34.28 11.34 -35.17
N VAL A 276 35.24 10.42 -35.13
CA VAL A 276 35.32 9.28 -36.05
C VAL A 276 35.72 8.01 -35.31
N PHE A 277 34.89 6.97 -35.42
CA PHE A 277 35.18 5.64 -34.90
C PHE A 277 34.82 4.56 -35.92
N TYR A 278 35.19 3.31 -35.62
CA TYR A 278 34.99 2.16 -36.48
C TYR A 278 34.24 1.06 -35.74
N ALA A 279 33.05 0.68 -36.24
CA ALA A 279 32.32 -0.48 -35.73
C ALA A 279 32.69 -1.73 -36.56
N PRO A 280 32.70 -2.94 -35.98
CA PRO A 280 33.20 -4.13 -36.68
C PRO A 280 32.31 -4.61 -37.85
N ARG A 281 31.05 -4.17 -37.94
CA ARG A 281 30.08 -4.59 -38.98
C ARG A 281 29.15 -3.45 -39.40
N LEU A 282 28.88 -3.31 -40.71
CA LEU A 282 27.91 -2.36 -41.29
C LEU A 282 26.50 -2.41 -40.62
N ARG A 283 26.05 -3.60 -40.15
CA ARG A 283 24.77 -3.74 -39.42
C ARG A 283 24.77 -2.95 -38.11
N ILE A 284 25.92 -2.85 -37.43
CA ILE A 284 26.05 -2.14 -36.16
C ILE A 284 25.97 -0.63 -36.41
N ASN A 285 26.66 -0.10 -37.42
CA ASN A 285 26.52 1.31 -37.83
C ASN A 285 25.07 1.67 -38.20
N LYS A 286 24.34 0.75 -38.87
CA LYS A 286 22.89 0.91 -39.13
C LYS A 286 22.03 0.90 -37.85
N ARG A 287 22.43 0.21 -36.78
CA ARG A 287 21.76 0.27 -35.47
C ARG A 287 22.09 1.57 -34.73
N ILE A 288 23.38 1.93 -34.64
CA ILE A 288 23.85 3.15 -33.98
C ILE A 288 23.15 4.37 -34.57
N LEU A 289 23.20 4.58 -35.89
CA LEU A 289 22.53 5.72 -36.55
C LEU A 289 21.04 5.82 -36.17
N GLN A 290 20.33 4.69 -36.14
CA GLN A 290 18.88 4.63 -35.86
C GLN A 290 18.51 4.75 -34.36
N LEU A 291 19.51 4.70 -33.47
CA LEU A 291 19.36 5.08 -32.07
C LEU A 291 19.76 6.55 -31.87
N CYS A 292 20.86 7.00 -32.46
CA CYS A 292 21.28 8.40 -32.35
C CYS A 292 20.24 9.37 -32.93
N MET A 293 19.67 9.06 -34.10
CA MET A 293 18.61 9.88 -34.71
C MET A 293 17.40 10.02 -33.77
N GLY A 294 16.88 8.92 -33.22
CA GLY A 294 15.67 8.96 -32.39
C GLY A 294 15.90 9.51 -30.98
N ASN A 295 17.05 9.25 -30.36
CA ASN A 295 17.41 9.90 -29.09
C ASN A 295 17.59 11.41 -29.29
N HIS A 296 18.23 11.86 -30.38
CA HIS A 296 18.33 13.28 -30.70
C HIS A 296 16.95 13.91 -31.01
N GLU A 297 16.08 13.22 -31.74
CA GLU A 297 14.73 13.69 -32.03
C GLU A 297 13.90 13.92 -30.75
N LEU A 298 14.00 12.99 -29.78
CA LEU A 298 13.39 13.14 -28.46
C LEU A 298 14.05 14.23 -27.61
N TYR A 299 15.39 14.30 -27.59
CA TYR A 299 16.17 15.36 -26.94
C TYR A 299 15.74 16.76 -27.44
N MET A 300 15.49 16.90 -28.74
CA MET A 300 14.97 18.12 -29.35
C MET A 300 13.50 18.40 -29.02
N ARG A 301 12.65 17.36 -28.95
CA ARG A 301 11.24 17.50 -28.54
C ARG A 301 11.13 18.08 -27.13
N ARG A 302 11.94 17.58 -26.18
CA ARG A 302 11.98 18.05 -24.77
C ARG A 302 12.45 19.49 -24.58
N ARG A 303 13.12 20.06 -25.59
CA ARG A 303 13.67 21.44 -25.56
C ARG A 303 12.78 22.44 -26.31
N LYS A 304 11.54 22.03 -26.57
CA LYS A 304 10.42 22.81 -27.13
C LYS A 304 9.22 22.70 -26.18
N PRO A 305 8.23 23.61 -26.24
CA PRO A 305 6.98 23.45 -25.51
C PRO A 305 6.27 22.14 -25.88
N ASP A 306 5.57 21.53 -24.91
CA ASP A 306 4.76 20.34 -25.16
C ASP A 306 3.68 20.64 -26.21
N THR A 307 3.48 19.72 -27.16
CA THR A 307 2.41 19.85 -28.16
C THR A 307 1.04 19.75 -27.51
N ILE A 308 0.00 20.32 -28.15
CA ILE A 308 -1.38 20.31 -27.64
C ILE A 308 -1.84 18.89 -27.26
N GLU A 309 -1.48 17.88 -28.05
CA GLU A 309 -1.79 16.48 -27.71
C GLU A 309 -1.14 16.03 -26.38
N VAL A 310 0.13 16.39 -26.15
CA VAL A 310 0.84 16.05 -24.90
C VAL A 310 0.23 16.81 -23.72
N GLN A 311 -0.13 18.08 -23.90
CA GLN A 311 -0.82 18.86 -22.86
C GLN A 311 -2.17 18.24 -22.50
N GLN A 312 -2.97 17.82 -23.49
CA GLN A 312 -4.22 17.10 -23.29
C GLN A 312 -4.00 15.74 -22.59
N MET A 313 -2.95 14.99 -22.96
CA MET A 313 -2.59 13.74 -22.28
C MET A 313 -2.21 13.96 -20.81
N ARG A 314 -1.46 15.02 -20.50
CA ARG A 314 -1.12 15.38 -19.10
C ARG A 314 -2.35 15.82 -18.31
N ALA A 315 -3.25 16.60 -18.91
CA ALA A 315 -4.50 17.00 -18.29
C ALA A 315 -5.38 15.77 -17.97
N GLN A 316 -5.58 14.89 -18.96
CA GLN A 316 -6.34 13.65 -18.81
C GLN A 316 -5.74 12.75 -17.71
N ALA A 317 -4.44 12.46 -17.76
CA ALA A 317 -3.79 11.58 -16.77
C ALA A 317 -3.80 12.18 -15.36
N LYS A 318 -3.70 13.51 -15.23
CA LYS A 318 -3.86 14.21 -13.94
C LYS A 318 -5.28 14.09 -13.41
N GLU A 319 -6.30 14.23 -14.27
CA GLU A 319 -7.70 14.07 -13.89
C GLU A 319 -8.01 12.63 -13.48
N GLU A 320 -7.61 11.64 -14.28
CA GLU A 320 -7.76 10.21 -13.98
C GLU A 320 -7.11 9.84 -12.63
N LYS A 321 -5.87 10.32 -12.39
CA LYS A 321 -5.19 10.13 -11.09
C LYS A 321 -5.91 10.83 -9.93
N GLN A 322 -6.45 12.03 -10.14
CA GLN A 322 -7.19 12.77 -9.10
C GLN A 322 -8.53 12.10 -8.77
N GLN A 323 -9.31 11.68 -9.77
CA GLN A 323 -10.55 10.92 -9.58
C GLN A 323 -10.26 9.59 -8.84
N ARG A 324 -9.21 8.87 -9.24
CA ARG A 324 -8.78 7.62 -8.60
C ARG A 324 -8.35 7.82 -7.14
N ALA A 325 -7.59 8.88 -6.84
CA ALA A 325 -7.21 9.22 -5.47
C ALA A 325 -8.42 9.63 -4.61
N GLN A 326 -9.44 10.27 -5.18
CA GLN A 326 -10.71 10.55 -4.47
C GLN A 326 -11.45 9.24 -4.14
N LEU A 327 -11.57 8.31 -5.09
CA LEU A 327 -12.21 7.01 -4.89
C LEU A 327 -11.50 6.13 -3.85
N ASP A 328 -10.17 6.11 -3.84
CA ASP A 328 -9.38 5.36 -2.84
C ASP A 328 -9.52 5.97 -1.44
N ASN A 329 -9.48 7.31 -1.31
CA ASN A 329 -9.74 7.99 -0.05
C ASN A 329 -11.18 7.76 0.44
N GLU A 330 -12.18 7.72 -0.45
CA GLU A 330 -13.55 7.39 -0.07
C GLU A 330 -13.67 5.93 0.40
N LYS A 331 -13.02 4.98 -0.29
CA LYS A 331 -12.95 3.57 0.11
C LYS A 331 -12.32 3.41 1.48
N LYS A 332 -11.14 4.02 1.72
CA LYS A 332 -10.46 4.04 3.02
C LYS A 332 -11.33 4.64 4.12
N ARG A 333 -12.09 5.70 3.83
CA ARG A 333 -13.06 6.31 4.78
C ARG A 333 -14.25 5.40 5.07
N ARG A 334 -14.81 4.70 4.06
CA ARG A 334 -15.89 3.73 4.24
C ARG A 334 -15.43 2.55 5.12
N GLU A 335 -14.25 2.00 4.86
CA GLU A 335 -13.66 0.93 5.68
C GLU A 335 -13.37 1.39 7.12
N ALA A 336 -12.93 2.63 7.33
CA ALA A 336 -12.72 3.17 8.67
C ALA A 336 -14.04 3.26 9.47
N ILE A 337 -15.11 3.75 8.84
CA ILE A 337 -16.46 3.82 9.44
C ILE A 337 -17.00 2.40 9.71
N GLU A 338 -16.71 1.42 8.86
CA GLU A 338 -17.11 0.04 9.07
C GLU A 338 -16.41 -0.59 10.28
N ARG A 339 -15.08 -0.44 10.40
CA ARG A 339 -14.30 -0.88 11.58
C ARG A 339 -14.74 -0.18 12.87
N GLU A 340 -15.01 1.13 12.82
CA GLU A 340 -15.52 1.91 13.96
C GLU A 340 -16.90 1.40 14.39
N LYS A 341 -17.79 1.12 13.42
CA LYS A 341 -19.11 0.53 13.68
C LYS A 341 -19.00 -0.87 14.29
N GLU A 342 -18.09 -1.72 13.81
CA GLU A 342 -17.84 -3.05 14.40
C GLU A 342 -17.37 -2.96 15.85
N GLN A 343 -16.48 -2.00 16.16
CA GLN A 343 -16.05 -1.72 17.53
C GLN A 343 -17.21 -1.23 18.41
N ILE A 344 -17.99 -0.26 17.94
CA ILE A 344 -19.18 0.25 18.65
C ILE A 344 -20.22 -0.87 18.86
N GLU A 345 -20.39 -1.78 17.90
CA GLU A 345 -21.29 -2.92 18.04
C GLU A 345 -20.79 -3.94 19.06
N LEU A 346 -19.49 -4.24 19.09
CA LEU A 346 -18.86 -5.08 20.11
C LEU A 346 -18.97 -4.46 21.51
N GLU A 347 -18.71 -3.16 21.66
CA GLU A 347 -18.88 -2.42 22.91
C GLU A 347 -20.35 -2.40 23.35
N ARG A 348 -21.29 -2.21 22.42
CA ARG A 348 -22.73 -2.28 22.68
C ARG A 348 -23.16 -3.67 23.15
N GLN A 349 -22.61 -4.74 22.58
CA GLN A 349 -22.86 -6.11 23.05
C GLN A 349 -22.30 -6.33 24.47
N GLN A 350 -21.09 -5.84 24.77
CA GLN A 350 -20.53 -5.88 26.12
C GLN A 350 -21.37 -5.06 27.12
N LEU A 351 -21.83 -3.88 26.74
CA LEU A 351 -22.68 -3.03 27.59
C LEU A 351 -24.05 -3.68 27.83
N MET A 352 -24.65 -4.28 26.81
CA MET A 352 -25.89 -5.05 26.93
C MET A 352 -25.73 -6.23 27.89
N LEU A 353 -24.60 -6.95 27.84
CA LEU A 353 -24.30 -8.02 28.79
C LEU A 353 -24.14 -7.51 30.23
N ARG A 354 -23.51 -6.33 30.42
CA ARG A 354 -23.44 -5.69 31.75
C ARG A 354 -24.81 -5.24 32.26
N LEU A 355 -25.66 -4.69 31.38
CA LEU A 355 -27.03 -4.29 31.72
C LEU A 355 -27.88 -5.51 32.11
N TYR A 356 -27.80 -6.62 31.38
CA TYR A 356 -28.47 -7.86 31.74
C TYR A 356 -27.98 -8.41 33.10
N GLN A 357 -26.67 -8.34 33.38
CA GLN A 357 -26.13 -8.70 34.70
C GLN A 357 -26.58 -7.75 35.82
N PHE A 358 -26.88 -6.48 35.51
CA PHE A 358 -27.44 -5.53 36.47
C PHE A 358 -28.93 -5.79 36.70
N GLU A 359 -29.70 -6.05 35.63
CA GLU A 359 -31.11 -6.43 35.69
C GLU A 359 -31.31 -7.72 36.50
N GLU A 360 -30.50 -8.77 36.27
CA GLU A 360 -30.52 -9.99 37.09
C GLU A 360 -30.28 -9.71 38.59
N LYS A 361 -29.33 -8.82 38.91
CA LYS A 361 -29.03 -8.44 40.30
C LYS A 361 -30.18 -7.66 40.92
N THR A 362 -30.76 -6.70 40.21
CA THR A 362 -31.91 -5.91 40.67
C THR A 362 -33.15 -6.79 40.85
N ARG A 363 -33.49 -7.63 39.85
CA ARG A 363 -34.59 -8.59 39.90
C ARG A 363 -34.44 -9.58 41.06
N LYS A 364 -33.21 -10.01 41.36
CA LYS A 364 -32.92 -10.81 42.56
C LYS A 364 -33.13 -10.00 43.84
N ALA A 365 -32.57 -8.78 43.93
CA ALA A 365 -32.74 -7.93 45.11
C ALA A 365 -34.21 -7.59 45.39
N GLU A 366 -35.02 -7.35 44.36
CA GLU A 366 -36.47 -7.15 44.47
C GLU A 366 -37.19 -8.40 44.99
N LYS A 367 -36.79 -9.60 44.53
CA LYS A 367 -37.34 -10.87 45.01
C LYS A 367 -36.94 -11.14 46.47
N ASP A 368 -35.67 -10.93 46.81
CA ASP A 368 -35.15 -11.10 48.17
C ASP A 368 -35.84 -10.10 49.13
N LEU A 369 -36.09 -8.85 48.68
CA LEU A 369 -36.86 -7.83 49.40
C LEU A 369 -38.33 -8.22 49.58
N LEU A 370 -38.97 -8.82 48.57
CA LEU A 370 -40.35 -9.29 48.66
C LEU A 370 -40.48 -10.46 49.66
N GLU A 371 -39.52 -11.38 49.69
CA GLU A 371 -39.46 -12.46 50.68
C GLU A 371 -39.24 -11.93 52.11
N GLN A 372 -38.43 -10.88 52.29
CA GLN A 372 -38.31 -10.17 53.56
C GLN A 372 -39.65 -9.52 53.99
N GLN A 373 -40.37 -8.86 53.07
CA GLN A 373 -41.68 -8.26 53.37
C GLN A 373 -42.71 -9.31 53.80
N GLN A 374 -42.77 -10.45 53.11
CA GLN A 374 -43.66 -11.56 53.47
C GLN A 374 -43.30 -12.16 54.83
N ARG A 375 -42.01 -12.36 55.12
CA ARG A 375 -41.53 -12.81 56.44
C ARG A 375 -41.92 -11.83 57.56
N ALA A 376 -41.73 -10.53 57.36
CA ALA A 376 -42.11 -9.51 58.34
C ALA A 376 -43.63 -9.50 58.61
N MET A 377 -44.45 -9.64 57.57
CA MET A 377 -45.91 -9.74 57.70
C MET A 377 -46.34 -11.00 58.45
N ALA A 378 -45.71 -12.16 58.18
CA ALA A 378 -46.00 -13.40 58.89
C ALA A 378 -45.67 -13.31 60.40
N LEU A 379 -44.52 -12.73 60.75
CA LEU A 379 -44.14 -12.50 62.15
C LEU A 379 -45.12 -11.59 62.89
N GLU A 380 -45.66 -10.57 62.22
CA GLU A 380 -46.68 -9.69 62.78
C GLU A 380 -48.05 -10.38 62.95
N GLN A 381 -48.41 -11.32 62.08
CA GLN A 381 -49.60 -12.17 62.25
C GLN A 381 -49.48 -13.16 63.41
N GLU A 382 -48.30 -13.78 63.61
CA GLU A 382 -48.05 -14.65 64.78
C GLU A 382 -48.11 -13.84 66.08
N ARG A 383 -47.49 -12.65 66.11
CA ARG A 383 -47.59 -11.70 67.24
C ARG A 383 -49.05 -11.39 67.56
N TRP A 384 -49.85 -11.02 66.57
CA TRP A 384 -51.27 -10.67 66.77
C TRP A 384 -52.09 -11.86 67.31
N ARG A 385 -51.85 -13.08 66.81
CA ARG A 385 -52.52 -14.30 67.32
C ARG A 385 -52.16 -14.60 68.77
N ALA A 386 -50.90 -14.45 69.17
CA ALA A 386 -50.48 -14.60 70.56
C ALA A 386 -51.07 -13.51 71.47
N GLU A 387 -51.15 -12.26 70.99
CA GLU A 387 -51.72 -11.12 71.73
C GLU A 387 -53.25 -11.28 71.96
N GLU A 388 -54.01 -11.73 70.95
CA GLU A 388 -55.44 -12.03 71.11
C GLU A 388 -55.71 -13.25 71.99
N GLU A 389 -54.86 -14.29 71.94
CA GLU A 389 -54.97 -15.43 72.85
C GLU A 389 -54.70 -15.03 74.31
N ALA A 390 -53.71 -14.17 74.57
CA ALA A 390 -53.47 -13.60 75.89
C ALA A 390 -54.67 -12.76 76.38
N LYS A 391 -55.31 -11.96 75.52
CA LYS A 391 -56.54 -11.21 75.84
C LYS A 391 -57.77 -12.10 76.04
N ARG A 392 -57.80 -13.31 75.47
CA ARG A 392 -58.85 -14.32 75.74
C ARG A 392 -58.64 -14.90 77.14
N LEU A 393 -57.42 -15.36 77.44
CA LEU A 393 -57.06 -15.93 78.74
C LEU A 393 -57.20 -14.94 79.91
N GLU A 394 -56.93 -13.64 79.70
CA GLU A 394 -57.18 -12.62 80.73
C GLU A 394 -58.68 -12.39 80.99
N ARG A 395 -59.55 -12.50 79.98
CA ARG A 395 -61.01 -12.47 80.17
C ARG A 395 -61.50 -13.72 80.92
N GLU A 396 -61.07 -14.91 80.49
CA GLU A 396 -61.36 -16.17 81.19
C GLU A 396 -60.89 -16.12 82.67
N ARG A 397 -59.74 -15.48 82.95
CA ARG A 397 -59.22 -15.23 84.31
C ARG A 397 -60.08 -14.23 85.10
N GLN A 398 -60.54 -13.15 84.48
CA GLN A 398 -61.42 -12.17 85.13
C GLN A 398 -62.81 -12.74 85.42
N GLU A 399 -63.36 -13.56 84.51
CA GLU A 399 -64.59 -14.31 84.73
C GLU A 399 -64.44 -15.31 85.89
N ALA A 400 -63.34 -16.08 85.94
CA ALA A 400 -63.05 -16.99 87.06
C ALA A 400 -62.83 -16.26 88.41
N LEU A 401 -62.25 -15.06 88.40
CA LEU A 401 -62.14 -14.20 89.59
C LEU A 401 -63.53 -13.74 90.08
N MET A 402 -64.40 -13.32 89.17
CA MET A 402 -65.78 -12.92 89.47
C MET A 402 -66.63 -14.10 89.96
N GLU A 403 -66.49 -15.30 89.36
CA GLU A 403 -67.09 -16.54 89.86
C GLU A 403 -66.67 -16.82 91.31
N LYS A 404 -65.37 -16.74 91.61
CA LYS A 404 -64.81 -16.97 92.95
C LYS A 404 -65.32 -15.95 93.98
N GLU A 405 -65.43 -14.68 93.61
CA GLU A 405 -65.98 -13.61 94.47
C GLU A 405 -67.50 -13.74 94.67
N ALA A 406 -68.23 -14.24 93.67
CA ALA A 406 -69.65 -14.55 93.78
C ALA A 406 -69.90 -15.78 94.69
N LEU A 407 -69.10 -16.84 94.54
CA LEU A 407 -69.13 -18.04 95.40
C LEU A 407 -68.86 -17.68 96.87
N ALA A 408 -67.83 -16.87 97.14
CA ALA A 408 -67.51 -16.42 98.49
C ALA A 408 -68.71 -15.68 99.15
N ARG A 409 -69.27 -14.67 98.48
CA ARG A 409 -70.44 -13.92 98.99
C ARG A 409 -71.70 -14.76 99.13
N HIS A 410 -71.93 -15.71 98.22
CA HIS A 410 -73.05 -16.63 98.32
C HIS A 410 -72.91 -17.57 99.54
N ALA A 411 -71.69 -17.98 99.88
CA ALA A 411 -71.44 -18.83 101.04
C ALA A 411 -71.60 -18.08 102.38
N GLU A 412 -71.07 -16.84 102.47
CA GLU A 412 -71.28 -15.95 103.63
C GLU A 412 -72.77 -15.76 103.95
N SER A 413 -73.61 -15.62 102.91
CA SER A 413 -75.05 -15.40 103.08
C SER A 413 -75.89 -16.63 103.44
N GLN A 414 -75.33 -17.85 103.43
CA GLN A 414 -76.10 -19.10 103.63
C GLN A 414 -75.60 -20.05 104.74
N GLN A 415 -74.48 -19.76 105.42
CA GLN A 415 -73.91 -20.66 106.46
C GLN A 415 -73.77 -22.13 106.00
N LYS A 416 -73.34 -22.35 104.75
CA LYS A 416 -73.00 -23.68 104.23
C LYS A 416 -71.82 -24.30 105.00
N GLY A 417 -71.69 -25.62 104.94
CA GLY A 417 -70.61 -26.36 105.61
C GLY A 417 -69.22 -25.88 105.17
N GLN A 418 -68.31 -25.71 106.12
CA GLN A 418 -67.00 -25.09 105.90
C GLN A 418 -66.10 -25.87 104.92
N GLU A 419 -66.28 -27.19 104.81
CA GLU A 419 -65.37 -28.09 104.09
C GLU A 419 -65.61 -28.11 102.57
N GLU A 420 -66.88 -28.21 102.14
CA GLU A 420 -67.25 -28.14 100.71
C GLU A 420 -66.88 -26.78 100.10
N LEU A 421 -67.12 -25.69 100.85
CA LEU A 421 -66.75 -24.33 100.45
C LEU A 421 -65.24 -24.17 100.26
N ALA A 422 -64.44 -24.73 101.17
CA ALA A 422 -62.98 -24.67 101.08
C ALA A 422 -62.47 -25.42 99.83
N ALA A 423 -63.06 -26.57 99.51
CA ALA A 423 -62.73 -27.33 98.30
C ALA A 423 -63.08 -26.58 97.00
N GLU A 424 -64.27 -25.97 96.92
CA GLU A 424 -64.72 -25.23 95.72
C GLU A 424 -63.90 -23.93 95.52
N LEU A 425 -63.62 -23.18 96.60
CA LEU A 425 -62.75 -22.01 96.53
C LEU A 425 -61.29 -22.36 96.19
N ALA A 426 -60.79 -23.51 96.65
CA ALA A 426 -59.47 -24.01 96.27
C ALA A 426 -59.41 -24.42 94.79
N ALA A 427 -60.43 -25.12 94.29
CA ALA A 427 -60.55 -25.49 92.86
C ALA A 427 -60.60 -24.25 91.95
N GLN A 428 -61.41 -23.25 92.30
CA GLN A 428 -61.44 -21.97 91.59
C GLN A 428 -60.10 -21.21 91.69
N SER A 429 -59.40 -21.29 92.83
CA SER A 429 -58.06 -20.69 92.95
C SER A 429 -57.03 -21.38 92.06
N ALA A 430 -57.09 -22.71 91.93
CA ALA A 430 -56.22 -23.47 91.02
C ALA A 430 -56.52 -23.17 89.54
N LYS A 431 -57.80 -23.02 89.17
CA LYS A 431 -58.25 -22.56 87.84
C LYS A 431 -57.64 -21.19 87.50
N ILE A 432 -57.71 -20.23 88.43
CA ILE A 432 -57.13 -18.88 88.26
C ILE A 432 -55.60 -18.94 88.10
N SER A 433 -54.88 -19.69 88.95
CA SER A 433 -53.42 -19.83 88.82
C SER A 433 -53.00 -20.49 87.49
N LEU A 434 -53.72 -21.50 87.02
CA LEU A 434 -53.45 -22.14 85.73
C LEU A 434 -53.72 -21.19 84.55
N LEU A 435 -54.78 -20.40 84.60
CA LEU A 435 -55.08 -19.36 83.61
C LEU A 435 -54.03 -18.25 83.62
N GLU A 436 -53.52 -17.86 84.79
CA GLU A 436 -52.48 -16.84 84.94
C GLU A 436 -51.12 -17.31 84.42
N GLU A 437 -50.72 -18.57 84.69
CA GLU A 437 -49.55 -19.17 84.06
C GLU A 437 -49.71 -19.28 82.53
N SER A 438 -50.87 -19.71 82.05
CA SER A 438 -51.17 -19.83 80.62
C SER A 438 -51.08 -18.46 79.92
N ARG A 439 -51.72 -17.44 80.51
CA ARG A 439 -51.65 -16.05 80.02
C ARG A 439 -50.22 -15.54 80.01
N LYS A 440 -49.46 -15.74 81.09
CA LYS A 440 -48.07 -15.29 81.18
C LYS A 440 -47.19 -15.92 80.11
N ARG A 441 -47.32 -17.23 79.84
CA ARG A 441 -46.59 -17.90 78.75
C ARG A 441 -46.95 -17.33 77.37
N LYS A 442 -48.22 -16.95 77.16
CA LYS A 442 -48.70 -16.31 75.92
C LYS A 442 -48.28 -14.84 75.78
N GLU A 443 -48.16 -14.14 76.89
CA GLU A 443 -47.63 -12.78 77.00
C GLU A 443 -46.11 -12.77 76.72
N GLU A 444 -45.36 -13.75 77.24
CA GLU A 444 -43.95 -13.99 76.91
C GLU A 444 -43.77 -14.38 75.43
N GLU A 445 -44.64 -15.24 74.88
CA GLU A 445 -44.66 -15.58 73.45
C GLU A 445 -44.92 -14.35 72.56
N ALA A 446 -45.92 -13.52 72.89
CA ALA A 446 -46.23 -12.29 72.15
C ALA A 446 -45.07 -11.29 72.18
N ASN A 447 -44.40 -11.13 73.31
CA ASN A 447 -43.18 -10.30 73.43
C ASN A 447 -42.01 -10.86 72.60
N ALA A 448 -41.82 -12.18 72.58
CA ALA A 448 -40.80 -12.83 71.75
C ALA A 448 -41.08 -12.70 70.24
N TRP A 449 -42.35 -12.66 69.82
CA TRP A 449 -42.72 -12.33 68.44
C TRP A 449 -42.57 -10.83 68.13
N GLN A 450 -42.84 -9.95 69.09
CA GLN A 450 -42.66 -8.50 68.94
C GLN A 450 -41.21 -8.12 68.67
N LEU A 451 -40.24 -8.70 69.40
CA LEU A 451 -38.82 -8.42 69.17
C LEU A 451 -38.41 -8.78 67.72
N LYS A 452 -38.73 -10.00 67.28
CA LYS A 452 -38.46 -10.49 65.91
C LYS A 452 -39.14 -9.63 64.83
N ALA A 453 -40.35 -9.13 65.10
CA ALA A 453 -41.08 -8.26 64.18
C ALA A 453 -40.48 -6.85 64.09
N CYS A 454 -39.88 -6.33 65.18
CA CYS A 454 -39.14 -5.08 65.16
C CYS A 454 -37.82 -5.22 64.38
N GLU A 455 -37.05 -6.28 64.63
CA GLU A 455 -35.81 -6.59 63.91
C GLU A 455 -36.06 -6.69 62.39
N ALA A 456 -37.03 -7.51 61.98
CA ALA A 456 -37.38 -7.70 60.57
C ALA A 456 -37.87 -6.41 59.86
N LYS A 457 -38.43 -5.44 60.59
CA LYS A 457 -38.87 -4.14 60.04
C LYS A 457 -37.74 -3.14 59.87
N GLU A 458 -36.73 -3.17 60.74
CA GLU A 458 -35.57 -2.27 60.64
C GLU A 458 -34.59 -2.73 59.55
N ASP A 459 -34.42 -4.03 59.34
CA ASP A 459 -33.61 -4.54 58.23
C ASP A 459 -34.25 -4.24 56.87
N LEU A 460 -35.56 -4.46 56.75
CA LEU A 460 -36.36 -4.09 55.56
C LEU A 460 -36.24 -2.61 55.19
N ARG A 461 -36.06 -1.73 56.20
CA ARG A 461 -35.90 -0.29 55.98
C ARG A 461 -34.57 0.04 55.30
N LYS A 462 -33.47 -0.55 55.77
CA LYS A 462 -32.11 -0.33 55.23
C LYS A 462 -32.01 -0.77 53.77
N THR A 463 -32.44 -1.99 53.46
CA THR A 463 -32.40 -2.55 52.09
C THR A 463 -33.23 -1.71 51.09
N ARG A 464 -34.26 -1.01 51.56
CA ARG A 464 -35.06 -0.08 50.74
C ARG A 464 -34.37 1.26 50.47
N GLU A 465 -33.60 1.77 51.42
CA GLU A 465 -32.85 3.03 51.28
C GLU A 465 -31.65 2.86 50.32
N GLU A 466 -30.96 1.72 50.39
CA GLU A 466 -29.84 1.37 49.48
C GLU A 466 -30.27 1.30 48.00
N LEU A 467 -31.44 0.74 47.71
CA LEU A 467 -31.93 0.56 46.34
C LEU A 467 -32.23 1.89 45.62
N GLN A 468 -32.56 2.97 46.35
CA GLN A 468 -32.92 4.25 45.73
C GLN A 468 -31.73 5.07 45.22
N MET A 469 -30.51 4.84 45.73
CA MET A 469 -29.35 5.64 45.34
C MET A 469 -28.74 5.23 43.99
N ALA A 470 -29.03 4.02 43.50
CA ALA A 470 -28.42 3.48 42.27
C ALA A 470 -29.00 4.02 40.94
N ILE A 471 -30.06 4.84 40.98
CA ILE A 471 -30.92 5.12 39.81
C ILE A 471 -30.71 6.54 39.22
N ARG A 472 -29.85 7.38 39.81
CA ARG A 472 -29.72 8.82 39.45
C ARG A 472 -28.30 9.26 39.08
N GLN A 473 -27.87 9.06 37.83
CA GLN A 473 -26.80 9.88 37.25
C GLN A 473 -26.82 9.98 35.71
N ASP A 474 -26.54 11.22 35.26
CA ASP A 474 -25.97 11.69 33.98
C ASP A 474 -26.69 11.54 32.61
N THR A 475 -27.04 12.71 32.03
CA THR A 475 -27.22 12.97 30.59
C THR A 475 -26.84 14.43 30.22
N PRO A 476 -25.87 14.69 29.32
CA PRO A 476 -25.50 16.05 28.87
C PRO A 476 -25.96 16.42 27.43
N PRO A 477 -26.06 17.73 27.06
CA PRO A 477 -26.51 18.21 25.74
C PRO A 477 -25.37 18.64 24.74
N PRO A 478 -25.67 18.90 23.44
CA PRO A 478 -24.68 19.01 22.35
C PRO A 478 -24.35 20.45 21.82
N PRO A 479 -23.34 20.64 20.92
CA PRO A 479 -22.84 21.94 20.42
C PRO A 479 -23.21 22.33 18.95
N PRO A 480 -22.94 23.59 18.50
CA PRO A 480 -23.23 24.12 17.14
C PRO A 480 -21.99 24.37 16.20
N PRO A 481 -22.17 24.76 14.91
CA PRO A 481 -21.16 24.63 13.81
C PRO A 481 -20.60 25.95 13.15
N PRO A 482 -19.67 25.87 12.14
CA PRO A 482 -18.97 27.03 11.52
C PRO A 482 -19.29 27.35 10.01
N PRO A 483 -18.74 28.45 9.41
CA PRO A 483 -19.00 28.90 8.00
C PRO A 483 -17.77 28.95 7.02
N PRO A 484 -17.95 29.23 5.68
CA PRO A 484 -17.01 28.80 4.59
C PRO A 484 -16.69 29.83 3.43
N MET A 485 -16.20 29.33 2.26
CA MET A 485 -16.06 29.95 0.88
C MET A 485 -14.75 30.75 0.58
N TYR A 486 -14.21 31.03 -0.64
CA TYR A 486 -14.40 30.76 -2.13
C TYR A 486 -13.13 31.32 -2.89
N ASP A 487 -12.75 31.24 -4.19
CA ASP A 487 -13.01 30.52 -5.49
C ASP A 487 -11.73 30.80 -6.42
N HIS A 488 -11.54 30.93 -7.77
CA HIS A 488 -12.26 30.86 -9.09
C HIS A 488 -11.25 30.90 -10.31
N LEU A 489 -11.60 30.33 -11.51
CA LEU A 489 -11.12 30.67 -12.92
C LEU A 489 -9.59 30.51 -13.30
N ASP A 490 -9.00 30.63 -14.53
CA ASP A 490 -9.29 30.75 -16.01
C ASP A 490 -7.92 30.53 -16.82
N ASP A 491 -7.66 30.50 -18.16
CA ASP A 491 -8.36 30.37 -19.49
C ASP A 491 -7.33 30.25 -20.71
N ASN A 492 -7.69 29.66 -21.88
CA ASN A 492 -7.09 29.68 -23.27
C ASN A 492 -5.56 29.33 -23.53
N SER A 493 -4.91 29.23 -24.73
CA SER A 493 -5.16 28.86 -26.18
C SER A 493 -3.87 29.17 -27.04
N ASP A 494 -3.41 28.61 -28.20
CA ASP A 494 -3.59 27.38 -29.04
C ASP A 494 -2.47 27.27 -30.16
N SER A 495 -2.55 26.26 -31.07
CA SER A 495 -1.85 26.10 -32.40
C SER A 495 -0.32 25.76 -32.45
N GLU A 496 0.36 25.23 -33.52
CA GLU A 496 0.00 24.70 -34.88
C GLU A 496 1.05 23.66 -35.46
N GLU A 497 1.28 23.57 -36.79
CA GLU A 497 1.93 22.44 -37.53
C GLU A 497 3.42 22.59 -38.03
N ASN A 498 4.00 21.54 -38.65
CA ASN A 498 5.36 21.49 -39.27
C ASN A 498 5.54 20.35 -40.33
N ASN A 499 6.67 20.28 -41.08
CA ASN A 499 6.89 19.33 -42.20
C ASN A 499 8.38 18.85 -42.38
N SER A 500 8.66 17.74 -43.10
CA SER A 500 10.05 17.18 -43.18
C SER A 500 10.33 16.14 -44.31
N THR A 501 11.61 15.97 -44.70
CA THR A 501 12.21 14.72 -45.22
C THR A 501 13.72 14.73 -44.98
N HIS A 502 14.33 13.60 -44.58
CA HIS A 502 15.78 13.50 -44.36
C HIS A 502 16.61 13.82 -45.63
N SER A 503 17.83 14.35 -45.60
CA SER A 503 18.98 14.13 -44.71
C SER A 503 18.80 14.22 -43.19
N ALA A 504 19.62 13.47 -42.45
CA ALA A 504 19.81 13.65 -41.00
C ALA A 504 20.86 14.75 -40.72
N GLU A 505 20.63 15.96 -41.23
CA GLU A 505 21.01 17.13 -40.42
C GLU A 505 20.13 17.08 -39.17
N LEU A 506 20.76 17.19 -38.01
CA LEU A 506 20.04 17.13 -36.74
C LEU A 506 19.40 18.52 -36.53
N PRO A 507 18.06 18.63 -36.44
CA PRO A 507 17.42 19.95 -36.40
C PRO A 507 17.81 20.68 -35.11
N MET A 508 18.31 21.91 -35.22
CA MET A 508 18.69 22.74 -34.06
C MET A 508 17.80 23.98 -33.86
N ASP A 509 16.82 24.21 -34.74
CA ASP A 509 15.97 25.41 -34.69
C ASP A 509 14.91 25.32 -33.58
N GLY A 510 14.72 26.42 -32.86
CA GLY A 510 13.71 26.55 -31.80
C GLY A 510 14.09 25.85 -30.49
N ILE A 511 15.38 25.67 -30.19
CA ILE A 511 15.85 25.16 -28.89
C ILE A 511 15.74 26.26 -27.84
N ASN A 512 15.17 25.92 -26.68
CA ASN A 512 15.36 26.69 -25.46
C ASN A 512 16.59 26.13 -24.69
N ASP A 513 17.76 26.77 -24.83
CA ASP A 513 19.08 26.27 -24.35
C ASP A 513 19.25 26.45 -22.81
N HIS A 514 18.30 25.91 -22.05
CA HIS A 514 18.30 25.91 -20.58
C HIS A 514 19.15 24.81 -19.94
N ARG A 515 19.66 23.85 -20.74
CA ARG A 515 20.58 22.75 -20.35
C ARG A 515 20.29 22.08 -19.01
N LYS A 516 19.01 21.85 -18.69
CA LYS A 516 18.57 21.34 -17.39
C LYS A 516 19.16 19.96 -17.05
N GLU A 517 19.65 19.23 -18.06
CA GLU A 517 20.40 17.98 -17.88
C GLU A 517 21.75 18.17 -17.14
N GLU A 518 22.38 19.35 -17.22
CA GLU A 518 23.68 19.61 -16.60
C GLU A 518 23.58 19.86 -15.09
N ASP A 519 22.42 20.29 -14.57
CA ASP A 519 22.16 20.53 -13.14
C ASP A 519 21.39 19.39 -12.46
N ARG A 520 21.26 18.25 -13.15
CA ARG A 520 20.53 17.09 -12.65
C ARG A 520 21.22 16.43 -11.46
N GLN A 521 20.41 16.05 -10.48
CA GLN A 521 20.79 15.32 -9.28
C GLN A 521 20.04 13.99 -9.22
N THR A 522 20.63 13.00 -8.55
CA THR A 522 19.99 11.71 -8.27
C THR A 522 18.80 11.86 -7.32
N GLU A 523 17.85 10.92 -7.36
CA GLU A 523 16.76 10.82 -6.39
C GLU A 523 17.32 10.73 -4.97
N ALA A 524 18.39 9.95 -4.76
CA ALA A 524 19.08 9.86 -3.47
C ALA A 524 19.76 11.16 -2.99
N MET A 525 19.93 12.18 -3.85
CA MET A 525 20.37 13.53 -3.45
C MET A 525 19.20 14.51 -3.27
N LYS A 526 18.08 14.30 -3.97
CA LYS A 526 16.86 15.13 -3.89
C LYS A 526 15.97 14.75 -2.70
N ASN A 527 15.97 13.47 -2.34
CA ASN A 527 14.95 12.84 -1.49
C ASN A 527 15.60 12.25 -0.24
N GLU A 528 15.55 13.00 0.86
CA GLU A 528 16.15 12.65 2.15
C GLU A 528 15.63 11.29 2.70
N ARG A 529 14.40 10.88 2.32
CA ARG A 529 13.87 9.56 2.68
C ARG A 529 14.66 8.46 1.97
N VAL A 530 14.76 8.53 0.64
CA VAL A 530 15.47 7.54 -0.19
C VAL A 530 16.95 7.48 0.21
N GLN A 531 17.58 8.62 0.52
CA GLN A 531 18.94 8.67 1.04
C GLN A 531 19.10 7.82 2.32
N LYS A 532 18.26 8.08 3.34
CA LYS A 532 18.30 7.34 4.62
C LYS A 532 17.97 5.86 4.46
N GLN A 533 17.09 5.50 3.54
CA GLN A 533 16.76 4.10 3.23
C GLN A 533 17.97 3.36 2.65
N LEU A 534 18.70 3.98 1.70
CA LEU A 534 19.91 3.42 1.11
C LEU A 534 21.07 3.35 2.12
N GLU A 535 21.25 4.38 2.96
CA GLU A 535 22.26 4.37 4.04
C GLU A 535 22.00 3.27 5.07
N ALA A 536 20.74 3.10 5.50
CA ALA A 536 20.33 2.03 6.40
C ALA A 536 20.58 0.64 5.78
N LEU A 537 20.15 0.42 4.53
CA LEU A 537 20.39 -0.83 3.81
C LEU A 537 21.88 -1.14 3.61
N THR A 538 22.69 -0.13 3.31
CA THR A 538 24.15 -0.29 3.17
C THR A 538 24.77 -0.77 4.48
N SER A 539 24.39 -0.16 5.60
CA SER A 539 24.82 -0.57 6.95
C SER A 539 24.37 -1.99 7.30
N GLU A 540 23.10 -2.30 7.03
CA GLU A 540 22.49 -3.59 7.38
C GLU A 540 23.09 -4.77 6.60
N LEU A 541 23.30 -4.59 5.29
CA LEU A 541 23.86 -5.63 4.42
C LEU A 541 25.38 -5.82 4.61
N ALA A 542 26.11 -4.79 5.05
CA ALA A 542 27.56 -4.88 5.28
C ALA A 542 27.93 -5.99 6.29
N HIS A 543 27.09 -6.26 7.29
CA HIS A 543 27.31 -7.34 8.26
C HIS A 543 27.22 -8.75 7.67
N ALA A 544 26.52 -8.92 6.54
CA ALA A 544 26.33 -10.21 5.87
C ALA A 544 27.16 -10.37 4.59
N ARG A 545 27.78 -9.31 4.08
CA ARG A 545 28.51 -9.29 2.79
C ARG A 545 29.73 -10.22 2.80
N ASP A 546 29.95 -10.90 1.68
CA ASP A 546 31.08 -11.77 1.44
C ASP A 546 32.00 -11.15 0.38
N GLU A 547 33.00 -10.39 0.84
CA GLU A 547 33.96 -9.69 -0.02
C GLU A 547 34.67 -10.62 -1.03
N SER A 548 34.75 -11.93 -0.74
CA SER A 548 35.34 -12.92 -1.66
C SER A 548 34.50 -13.20 -2.92
N LYS A 549 33.25 -12.74 -2.97
CA LYS A 549 32.29 -13.01 -4.06
C LYS A 549 31.92 -11.78 -4.89
N ARG A 550 32.48 -10.61 -4.59
CA ARG A 550 32.25 -9.37 -5.35
C ARG A 550 32.77 -9.51 -6.76
N ASN A 551 31.99 -9.10 -7.75
CA ASN A 551 32.44 -9.08 -9.14
C ASN A 551 33.13 -7.75 -9.51
N GLU A 552 33.66 -7.68 -10.73
CA GLU A 552 34.36 -6.50 -11.27
C GLU A 552 33.51 -5.22 -11.20
N LEU A 553 32.20 -5.30 -11.49
CA LEU A 553 31.27 -4.18 -11.41
C LEU A 553 31.01 -3.76 -9.95
N ASP A 554 30.91 -4.72 -9.02
CA ASP A 554 30.80 -4.45 -7.57
C ASP A 554 32.06 -3.75 -7.02
N PHE A 555 33.24 -3.94 -7.63
CA PHE A 555 34.46 -3.18 -7.30
C PHE A 555 34.48 -1.79 -7.93
N LEU A 556 34.16 -1.68 -9.23
CA LEU A 556 34.11 -0.41 -9.96
C LEU A 556 33.10 0.58 -9.34
N HIS A 557 31.89 0.10 -9.03
CA HIS A 557 30.84 0.91 -8.39
C HIS A 557 31.29 1.41 -7.00
N ALA A 558 31.82 0.54 -6.15
CA ALA A 558 32.30 0.94 -4.82
C ALA A 558 33.46 1.95 -4.89
N ASN A 559 34.34 1.84 -5.88
CA ASN A 559 35.39 2.84 -6.13
C ASN A 559 34.80 4.19 -6.59
N ASN A 560 33.75 4.20 -7.42
CA ASN A 560 33.06 5.42 -7.81
C ASN A 560 32.39 6.09 -6.59
N VAL A 561 31.68 5.33 -5.76
CA VAL A 561 31.07 5.81 -4.50
C VAL A 561 32.13 6.37 -3.54
N LEU A 562 33.25 5.67 -3.36
CA LEU A 562 34.38 6.13 -2.54
C LEU A 562 34.98 7.45 -3.05
N GLN A 563 34.97 7.69 -4.37
CA GLN A 563 35.39 8.94 -4.99
C GLN A 563 34.28 10.01 -5.04
N GLY A 564 33.14 9.79 -4.39
CA GLY A 564 32.00 10.72 -4.34
C GLY A 564 31.25 10.90 -5.67
N ARG A 565 31.51 10.01 -6.65
CA ARG A 565 30.92 10.04 -7.99
C ARG A 565 29.54 9.43 -8.00
N ASP A 566 28.71 9.97 -8.89
CA ASP A 566 27.44 9.39 -9.33
C ASP A 566 27.30 9.61 -10.84
N LYS A 567 26.19 9.14 -11.43
CA LYS A 567 25.89 9.24 -12.86
C LYS A 567 26.00 10.68 -13.39
N TYR A 568 25.40 11.66 -12.71
CA TYR A 568 25.32 13.03 -13.21
C TYR A 568 26.58 13.84 -12.93
N LYS A 569 27.24 13.65 -11.78
CA LYS A 569 28.58 14.21 -11.53
C LYS A 569 29.59 13.70 -12.56
N THR A 570 29.57 12.41 -12.87
CA THR A 570 30.47 11.81 -13.86
C THR A 570 30.18 12.35 -15.26
N LEU A 571 28.91 12.42 -15.67
CA LEU A 571 28.50 13.05 -16.93
C LEU A 571 28.94 14.53 -17.02
N LYS A 572 28.80 15.30 -15.93
CA LYS A 572 29.25 16.71 -15.86
C LYS A 572 30.78 16.85 -15.89
N GLN A 573 31.53 15.85 -15.42
CA GLN A 573 32.99 15.82 -15.49
C GLN A 573 33.49 15.50 -16.92
N ILE A 574 32.99 14.43 -17.55
CA ILE A 574 33.48 13.98 -18.87
C ILE A 574 33.04 14.85 -20.06
N ARG A 575 32.19 15.85 -19.81
CA ARG A 575 31.73 16.85 -20.79
C ARG A 575 32.50 18.17 -20.68
N GLN A 576 33.43 18.29 -19.72
CA GLN A 576 34.29 19.47 -19.60
C GLN A 576 35.24 19.61 -20.80
N GLY A 577 35.81 20.80 -20.97
CA GLY A 577 36.59 21.13 -22.15
C GLY A 577 35.74 21.31 -23.41
N ASN A 578 36.37 21.78 -24.48
CA ASN A 578 35.71 21.97 -25.77
C ASN A 578 35.63 20.63 -26.54
N THR A 579 34.72 20.56 -27.53
CA THR A 579 34.47 19.34 -28.30
C THR A 579 35.73 18.81 -29.00
N LYS A 580 36.61 19.69 -29.52
CA LYS A 580 37.91 19.28 -30.06
C LYS A 580 38.75 18.55 -29.02
N GLN A 581 38.93 19.11 -27.82
CA GLN A 581 39.73 18.50 -26.76
C GLN A 581 39.24 17.07 -26.46
N ARG A 582 37.94 16.87 -26.31
CA ARG A 582 37.34 15.55 -26.07
C ARG A 582 37.50 14.56 -27.23
N ILE A 583 37.63 15.06 -28.47
CA ILE A 583 37.98 14.22 -29.64
C ILE A 583 39.47 13.88 -29.67
N ASP A 584 40.35 14.84 -29.34
CA ASP A 584 41.79 14.60 -29.23
C ASP A 584 42.11 13.60 -28.09
N GLU A 585 41.36 13.66 -26.98
CA GLU A 585 41.40 12.69 -25.87
C GLU A 585 40.91 11.29 -26.29
N PHE A 586 39.85 11.18 -27.10
CA PHE A 586 39.38 9.90 -27.62
C PHE A 586 40.40 9.20 -28.53
N GLU A 587 41.14 9.99 -29.32
CA GLU A 587 42.27 9.49 -30.11
C GLU A 587 43.56 9.37 -29.29
N ALA A 588 43.58 9.77 -28.02
CA ALA A 588 44.69 9.57 -27.07
C ALA A 588 44.62 8.21 -26.35
N LEU A 589 43.42 7.66 -26.17
CA LEU A 589 43.16 6.25 -25.84
C LEU A 589 43.75 5.27 -26.89
#